data_AF-A0A251RVB1-F1
#
_entry.id   AF-A0A251RVB1-F1
#
_cell.length_a   1.000
_cell.length_b   1.000
_cell.length_c   1.000
_cell.angle_alpha   90.00
_cell.angle_beta   90.00
_cell.angle_gamma   90.00
#
_symmetry.space_group_name_H-M   'P 1'
#
loop_
_entity.id
_entity.type
_entity.pdbx_description
1 polymer ?
#
loop_
_entity_poly.entity_id
_entity_poly.type
_entity_poly.pdbx_seq_one_letter_code
_entity_poly.pdbx_strand_id
1 'polypeptide(L)'
;MFSAHLSRKINHSHLLLPLISTSRAAQQCLSSPYHTHSRHIFIQAFHQTLGTHSPKQDHHHFPTFNPPHVQNLYKSLTLTDPTNQNPNLDAIKLVKLLRTEFDSEEGCESTHFLDESGVKPSEDLINSVIWGLRDDWKLAFFVFKWGQKWKCCDEKGWSLMIFVLGNHKKFNNAWCLVKDLYQSCMDTQQPMLILIDRYAAANEPAEAIRAFQLMEKFKLTPDQKAFYTLLDTLCKHGNVEEAEEFMFQNAKLFPLETEGFNIILNGWCNIYVDIIEAKRIWKEMDKNRAIPDENTYTHMISCFSKVNNLFDSLRLYDEMKKKGWKPNQTVYNSLVYVLAHEHCHEEALKILDKMKDTGLIPDSTAYNFIIRPLCKAGKIADARRVLSRMLEENVNPNIDTYHAFLEGKDLTCEESFELLERMKKSGNGPNGDTFVMILGKFLRLNEVDNALKIWVKMKEYEVLHDSAHFVMMVEGLVKHGLVTKARELYGEMVSIGITVDPKLAKLCKDFSRDDERKRMKKPGTRYGKKRFRGKRSKS
;
A
#
# COMPACT_ATOMS: atom_id res chain seq x y z
N MET A 1 -6.95 -43.85 26.50
CA MET A 1 -5.88 -43.44 27.43
C MET A 1 -5.29 -42.14 26.93
N PHE A 2 -5.42 -41.10 27.73
CA PHE A 2 -4.80 -39.76 27.72
C PHE A 2 -5.86 -38.70 28.07
N SER A 3 -6.25 -38.80 29.34
CA SER A 3 -6.78 -37.70 30.15
C SER A 3 -5.59 -37.09 30.89
N ALA A 4 -5.70 -35.80 31.22
CA ALA A 4 -4.84 -35.00 32.11
C ALA A 4 -3.67 -34.23 31.47
N HIS A 5 -3.91 -32.94 31.20
CA HIS A 5 -3.07 -31.75 31.50
C HIS A 5 -3.64 -30.60 30.65
N LEU A 6 -4.48 -29.69 31.16
CA LEU A 6 -4.06 -28.57 32.00
C LEU A 6 -5.29 -27.97 32.70
N SER A 7 -5.41 -28.22 34.00
CA SER A 7 -6.11 -27.33 34.93
C SER A 7 -5.10 -26.89 35.98
N ARG A 8 -5.19 -25.62 36.37
CA ARG A 8 -4.37 -24.91 37.37
C ARG A 8 -3.00 -24.41 36.90
N LYS A 9 -2.98 -23.13 36.53
CA LYS A 9 -2.21 -22.10 37.27
C LYS A 9 -2.86 -20.73 37.03
N ILE A 10 -3.87 -20.44 37.84
CA ILE A 10 -4.26 -19.07 38.17
C ILE A 10 -3.15 -18.57 39.09
N ASN A 11 -2.20 -17.81 38.56
CA ASN A 11 -1.39 -16.92 39.39
C ASN A 11 -2.02 -15.53 39.29
N HIS A 12 -2.74 -15.17 40.35
CA HIS A 12 -3.04 -13.79 40.67
C HIS A 12 -1.72 -13.04 40.86
N SER A 13 -1.35 -12.20 39.89
CA SER A 13 -0.49 -11.05 40.14
C SER A 13 -1.31 -9.81 39.83
N HIS A 14 -1.77 -9.17 40.90
CA HIS A 14 -2.45 -7.88 40.86
C HIS A 14 -1.56 -6.84 40.18
N LEU A 15 -1.99 -6.36 39.01
CA LEU A 15 -1.78 -4.97 38.58
C LEU A 15 -3.17 -4.41 38.28
N LEU A 16 -3.95 -4.26 39.36
CA LEU A 16 -4.98 -3.23 39.42
C LEU A 16 -4.22 -1.91 39.49
N LEU A 17 -4.25 -1.09 38.43
CA LEU A 17 -4.09 0.35 38.62
C LEU A 17 -5.49 0.88 38.92
N PRO A 18 -5.79 1.32 40.17
CA PRO A 18 -7.05 1.96 40.44
C PRO A 18 -7.01 3.38 39.85
N LEU A 19 -8.05 3.70 39.11
CA LEU A 19 -8.54 5.07 38.92
C LEU A 19 -8.71 5.70 40.31
N ILE A 20 -7.85 6.63 40.72
CA ILE A 20 -8.08 7.46 41.92
C ILE A 20 -7.80 8.94 41.63
N SER A 21 -8.82 9.71 41.96
CA SER A 21 -8.92 11.14 42.15
C SER A 21 -7.82 11.77 43.02
N THR A 22 -7.32 12.92 42.57
CA THR A 22 -6.80 14.07 43.35
C THR A 22 -6.12 13.82 44.70
N SER A 23 -4.80 14.07 44.79
CA SER A 23 -4.17 14.99 45.77
C SER A 23 -2.63 14.99 45.66
N ARG A 24 -2.03 16.15 45.93
CA ARG A 24 -0.59 16.50 45.95
C ARG A 24 0.24 15.65 46.93
N ALA A 25 1.46 15.25 46.53
CA ALA A 25 2.75 15.76 47.07
C ALA A 25 3.95 14.81 46.82
N ALA A 26 5.05 15.41 46.33
CA ALA A 26 6.47 15.17 46.62
C ALA A 26 7.14 13.78 46.49
N GLN A 27 8.01 13.71 45.47
CA GLN A 27 9.47 13.40 45.53
C GLN A 27 10.04 12.04 45.97
N GLN A 28 11.03 11.64 45.14
CA GLN A 28 12.28 10.92 45.39
C GLN A 28 12.43 9.44 44.95
N CYS A 29 13.46 9.26 44.12
CA CYS A 29 14.04 8.06 43.54
C CYS A 29 14.61 7.09 44.59
N LEU A 30 14.68 5.79 44.24
CA LEU A 30 15.93 5.00 44.21
C LEU A 30 15.68 3.57 43.63
N SER A 31 16.65 3.17 42.80
CA SER A 31 17.04 1.85 42.22
C SER A 31 16.94 0.65 43.18
N SER A 32 16.86 -0.65 42.84
CA SER A 32 17.43 -1.49 41.76
C SER A 32 16.81 -2.93 41.84
N PRO A 33 17.33 -4.01 41.21
CA PRO A 33 16.67 -4.83 40.19
C PRO A 33 16.20 -6.21 40.70
N TYR A 34 15.50 -7.01 39.87
CA TYR A 34 15.68 -8.47 39.67
C TYR A 34 14.44 -9.11 39.00
N HIS A 35 14.72 -9.98 38.02
CA HIS A 35 13.86 -11.00 37.41
C HIS A 35 12.90 -10.63 36.26
N THR A 36 13.48 -10.37 35.09
CA THR A 36 12.86 -10.67 33.78
C THR A 36 13.84 -11.47 32.92
N HIS A 37 13.83 -12.80 33.06
CA HIS A 37 14.69 -13.67 32.22
C HIS A 37 14.00 -14.92 31.67
N SER A 38 12.66 -15.00 31.72
CA SER A 38 11.95 -16.21 31.23
C SER A 38 10.89 -15.96 30.15
N ARG A 39 10.51 -14.70 29.87
CA ARG A 39 9.58 -14.36 28.77
C ARG A 39 10.25 -13.95 27.44
N HIS A 40 11.52 -13.54 27.46
CA HIS A 40 12.24 -13.19 26.22
C HIS A 40 12.65 -14.40 25.36
N ILE A 41 12.70 -15.61 25.94
CA ILE A 41 13.13 -16.81 25.20
C ILE A 41 12.08 -17.25 24.17
N PHE A 42 10.78 -17.02 24.42
CA PHE A 42 9.72 -17.37 23.46
C PHE A 42 9.64 -16.41 22.27
N ILE A 43 9.92 -15.12 22.49
CA ILE A 43 9.95 -14.10 21.43
C ILE A 43 11.18 -14.29 20.54
N GLN A 44 12.32 -14.70 21.11
CA GLN A 44 13.57 -14.86 20.35
C GLN A 44 13.67 -16.20 19.61
N ALA A 45 13.04 -17.27 20.11
CA ALA A 45 13.01 -18.58 19.44
C ALA A 45 12.17 -18.56 18.14
N PHE A 46 11.13 -17.73 18.06
CA PHE A 46 10.29 -17.64 16.85
C PHE A 46 10.99 -16.89 15.70
N HIS A 47 11.84 -15.90 16.02
CA HIS A 47 12.65 -15.19 15.01
C HIS A 47 13.79 -16.03 14.40
N GLN A 48 14.20 -17.15 15.01
CA GLN A 48 15.31 -17.98 14.51
C GLN A 48 14.88 -19.15 13.61
N THR A 49 13.59 -19.51 13.57
CA THR A 49 13.09 -20.64 12.75
C THR A 49 12.42 -20.24 11.43
N LEU A 50 12.26 -18.95 11.12
CA LEU A 50 11.84 -18.46 9.80
C LEU A 50 13.05 -17.95 9.00
N GLY A 51 14.03 -18.84 8.85
CA GLY A 51 15.30 -18.57 8.18
C GLY A 51 15.59 -19.52 7.03
N THR A 52 14.59 -20.12 6.38
CA THR A 52 14.73 -20.79 5.07
C THR A 52 13.33 -21.11 4.54
N HIS A 53 13.06 -20.73 3.28
CA HIS A 53 11.80 -20.87 2.53
C HIS A 53 10.78 -19.73 2.69
N SER A 54 11.12 -18.55 2.15
CA SER A 54 10.13 -17.75 1.43
C SER A 54 9.75 -18.53 0.17
N PRO A 55 8.48 -18.98 0.00
CA PRO A 55 8.00 -19.24 -1.34
C PRO A 55 7.97 -17.88 -2.05
N LYS A 56 8.56 -17.81 -3.24
CA LYS A 56 8.38 -16.69 -4.15
C LYS A 56 6.87 -16.54 -4.39
N GLN A 57 6.21 -15.65 -3.67
CA GLN A 57 4.87 -15.23 -4.00
C GLN A 57 5.01 -14.41 -5.28
N ASP A 58 4.54 -14.96 -6.39
CA ASP A 58 4.18 -14.12 -7.53
C ASP A 58 3.22 -13.06 -6.99
N HIS A 59 3.61 -11.78 -7.07
CA HIS A 59 2.79 -10.65 -6.68
C HIS A 59 1.59 -10.58 -7.65
N HIS A 60 0.58 -11.41 -7.42
CA HIS A 60 -0.73 -11.23 -7.99
C HIS A 60 -1.32 -9.96 -7.38
N HIS A 61 -1.36 -8.90 -8.18
CA HIS A 61 -1.99 -7.64 -7.78
C HIS A 61 -3.47 -7.91 -7.50
N PHE A 62 -3.80 -8.05 -6.23
CA PHE A 62 -5.15 -8.33 -5.77
C PHE A 62 -5.88 -7.00 -5.51
N PRO A 63 -7.06 -6.75 -6.11
CA PRO A 63 -7.85 -5.57 -5.79
C PRO A 63 -8.28 -5.63 -4.32
N THR A 64 -7.95 -4.61 -3.54
CA THR A 64 -8.41 -4.50 -2.15
C THR A 64 -9.94 -4.37 -2.12
N PHE A 65 -10.63 -5.45 -1.78
CA PHE A 65 -12.05 -5.42 -1.48
C PHE A 65 -12.26 -4.70 -0.15
N ASN A 66 -12.55 -3.40 -0.19
CA ASN A 66 -12.92 -2.64 1.01
C ASN A 66 -14.45 -2.66 1.17
N PRO A 67 -15.00 -3.35 2.19
CA PRO A 67 -16.44 -3.32 2.44
C PRO A 67 -16.90 -1.92 2.88
N PRO A 68 -18.19 -1.58 2.65
CA PRO A 68 -18.73 -0.24 2.87
C PRO A 68 -18.69 0.25 4.32
N HIS A 69 -18.73 -0.63 5.33
CA HIS A 69 -18.69 -0.22 6.74
C HIS A 69 -17.33 0.38 7.14
N VAL A 70 -16.25 -0.22 6.63
CA VAL A 70 -14.87 0.23 6.80
C VAL A 70 -14.66 1.62 6.16
N GLN A 71 -15.36 1.92 5.05
CA GLN A 71 -15.31 3.25 4.44
C GLN A 71 -15.91 4.34 5.33
N ASN A 72 -16.90 4.04 6.18
CA ASN A 72 -17.52 5.03 7.07
C ASN A 72 -16.60 5.43 8.24
N LEU A 73 -15.87 4.48 8.82
CA LEU A 73 -14.86 4.78 9.85
C LEU A 73 -13.66 5.53 9.24
N TYR A 74 -13.22 5.15 8.05
CA TYR A 74 -12.15 5.88 7.35
C TYR A 74 -12.53 7.31 6.96
N LYS A 75 -13.79 7.55 6.56
CA LYS A 75 -14.28 8.90 6.28
C LYS A 75 -14.13 9.84 7.47
N SER A 76 -14.20 9.29 8.68
CA SER A 76 -14.04 10.04 9.92
C SER A 76 -12.62 10.57 10.12
N LEU A 77 -11.59 9.95 9.55
CA LEU A 77 -10.17 10.33 9.76
C LEU A 77 -9.49 10.93 8.52
N THR A 78 -10.04 10.67 7.32
CA THR A 78 -9.52 11.27 6.09
C THR A 78 -9.86 12.75 6.02
N LEU A 79 -8.84 13.59 6.21
CA LEU A 79 -8.92 14.99 5.85
C LEU A 79 -9.02 15.10 4.32
N THR A 80 -10.12 15.66 3.83
CA THR A 80 -10.32 15.91 2.40
C THR A 80 -9.55 17.14 1.96
N ASP A 81 -9.04 17.12 0.72
CA ASP A 81 -8.41 18.29 0.10
C ASP A 81 -9.38 19.50 0.14
N PRO A 82 -9.03 20.59 0.84
CA PRO A 82 -9.87 21.78 0.88
C PRO A 82 -10.02 22.47 -0.49
N THR A 83 -9.20 22.13 -1.49
CA THR A 83 -9.20 22.76 -2.82
C THR A 83 -10.19 22.17 -3.83
N ASN A 84 -10.93 21.10 -3.46
CA ASN A 84 -11.79 20.33 -4.38
C ASN A 84 -13.01 21.08 -4.97
N GLN A 85 -13.27 22.34 -4.57
CA GLN A 85 -14.39 23.13 -5.12
C GLN A 85 -13.96 24.38 -5.90
N ASN A 86 -12.70 24.83 -5.77
CA ASN A 86 -12.05 25.83 -6.64
C ASN A 86 -10.59 25.98 -6.19
N PRO A 87 -9.59 25.92 -7.08
CA PRO A 87 -8.19 26.10 -6.70
C PRO A 87 -7.98 27.54 -6.21
N ASN A 88 -7.66 27.70 -4.92
CA ASN A 88 -7.33 28.99 -4.34
C ASN A 88 -6.00 29.47 -4.93
N LEU A 89 -6.09 30.38 -5.91
CA LEU A 89 -4.92 30.89 -6.66
C LEU A 89 -3.92 31.60 -5.74
N ASP A 90 -4.39 32.23 -4.67
CA ASP A 90 -3.53 32.88 -3.68
C ASP A 90 -2.82 31.86 -2.79
N ALA A 91 -3.46 30.72 -2.49
CA ALA A 91 -2.79 29.60 -1.82
C ALA A 91 -1.64 29.04 -2.67
N ILE A 92 -1.87 28.83 -3.97
CA ILE A 92 -0.85 28.32 -4.90
C ILE A 92 0.34 29.30 -5.00
N LYS A 93 0.06 30.60 -5.12
CA LYS A 93 1.10 31.64 -5.16
C LYS A 93 1.92 31.63 -3.87
N LEU A 94 1.26 31.58 -2.71
CA LEU A 94 1.94 31.61 -1.41
C LEU A 94 2.78 30.34 -1.18
N VAL A 95 2.28 29.16 -1.55
CA VAL A 95 3.05 27.90 -1.49
C VAL A 95 4.30 27.98 -2.35
N LYS A 96 4.21 28.54 -3.57
CA LYS A 96 5.38 28.71 -4.44
C LYS A 96 6.40 29.67 -3.82
N LEU A 97 5.95 30.83 -3.37
CA LEU A 97 6.79 31.85 -2.75
C LEU A 97 7.52 31.31 -1.51
N LEU A 98 6.80 30.58 -0.64
CA LEU A 98 7.39 29.94 0.54
C LEU A 98 8.44 28.87 0.18
N ARG A 99 8.21 28.08 -0.88
CA ARG A 99 9.19 27.09 -1.33
C ARG A 99 10.42 27.71 -2.00
N THR A 100 10.32 28.92 -2.55
CA THR A 100 11.43 29.58 -3.24
C THR A 100 12.29 30.46 -2.33
N GLU A 101 11.70 31.07 -1.31
CA GLU A 101 12.38 32.09 -0.48
C GLU A 101 12.88 31.56 0.88
N PHE A 102 12.43 30.40 1.33
CA PHE A 102 12.70 29.87 2.68
C PHE A 102 13.94 28.95 2.77
N ASP A 103 14.93 29.14 1.91
CA ASP A 103 16.13 28.26 1.81
C ASP A 103 17.34 28.75 2.64
N SER A 104 17.13 29.62 3.66
CA SER A 104 18.21 30.09 4.53
C SER A 104 18.13 29.49 5.93
N GLU A 105 19.26 28.97 6.42
CA GLU A 105 19.45 28.48 7.79
C GLU A 105 19.26 29.56 8.88
N GLU A 106 18.84 30.79 8.52
CA GLU A 106 18.66 31.94 9.42
C GLU A 106 17.23 32.53 9.44
N GLY A 107 16.23 31.87 8.85
CA GLY A 107 14.82 32.32 8.89
C GLY A 107 14.09 32.01 10.21
N CYS A 108 14.62 32.45 11.35
CA CYS A 108 14.04 32.15 12.67
C CYS A 108 12.94 33.16 13.08
N GLU A 109 11.78 32.62 13.42
CA GLU A 109 10.77 33.16 14.36
C GLU A 109 9.84 34.32 13.95
N SER A 110 10.08 35.07 12.87
CA SER A 110 9.22 36.22 12.53
C SER A 110 8.21 35.93 11.42
N THR A 111 6.91 36.04 11.71
CA THR A 111 5.83 35.99 10.69
C THR A 111 5.73 37.26 9.84
N HIS A 112 6.61 38.24 10.04
CA HIS A 112 6.56 39.57 9.41
C HIS A 112 6.60 39.50 7.88
N PHE A 113 7.40 38.59 7.34
CA PHE A 113 7.49 38.33 5.91
C PHE A 113 6.12 37.95 5.29
N LEU A 114 5.32 37.14 6.00
CA LEU A 114 3.97 36.81 5.56
C LEU A 114 3.01 37.99 5.70
N ASP A 115 3.20 38.84 6.70
CA ASP A 115 2.41 40.07 6.87
C ASP A 115 2.71 41.10 5.74
N GLU A 116 3.94 41.12 5.21
CA GLU A 116 4.38 41.98 4.08
C GLU A 116 3.97 41.44 2.70
N SER A 117 3.50 40.19 2.61
CA SER A 117 3.09 39.55 1.35
C SER A 117 1.83 40.17 0.71
N GLY A 118 1.09 41.00 1.45
CA GLY A 118 -0.14 41.65 0.99
C GLY A 118 -1.35 40.70 0.89
N VAL A 119 -1.20 39.42 1.20
CA VAL A 119 -2.28 38.43 1.20
C VAL A 119 -3.05 38.48 2.52
N LYS A 120 -4.39 38.58 2.46
CA LYS A 120 -5.23 38.55 3.66
C LYS A 120 -5.43 37.10 4.14
N PRO A 121 -5.08 36.78 5.40
CA PRO A 121 -5.32 35.45 5.94
C PRO A 121 -6.82 35.17 6.08
N SER A 122 -7.24 33.98 5.68
CA SER A 122 -8.58 33.41 5.91
C SER A 122 -8.45 31.94 6.27
N GLU A 123 -9.46 31.37 6.92
CA GLU A 123 -9.46 29.95 7.33
C GLU A 123 -9.22 29.01 6.15
N ASP A 124 -9.94 29.22 5.04
CA ASP A 124 -9.78 28.42 3.81
C ASP A 124 -8.39 28.56 3.18
N LEU A 125 -7.82 29.77 3.21
CA LEU A 125 -6.49 30.02 2.69
C LEU A 125 -5.44 29.28 3.53
N ILE A 126 -5.49 29.43 4.85
CA ILE A 126 -4.55 28.77 5.78
C ILE A 126 -4.62 27.26 5.60
N ASN A 127 -5.83 26.68 5.57
CA ASN A 127 -6.03 25.24 5.38
C ASN A 127 -5.50 24.76 4.02
N SER A 128 -5.72 25.51 2.94
CA SER A 128 -5.21 25.20 1.60
C SER A 128 -3.68 25.27 1.52
N VAL A 129 -3.07 26.28 2.16
CA VAL A 129 -1.61 26.45 2.14
C VAL A 129 -0.92 25.38 2.99
N ILE A 130 -1.45 25.06 4.18
CA ILE A 130 -0.94 23.95 5.00
C ILE A 130 -1.05 22.63 4.22
N TRP A 131 -2.17 22.37 3.53
CA TRP A 131 -2.34 21.19 2.69
C TRP A 131 -1.32 21.11 1.54
N GLY A 132 -1.06 22.24 0.88
CA GLY A 132 -0.05 22.37 -0.17
C GLY A 132 1.40 22.23 0.33
N LEU A 133 1.64 22.48 1.61
CA LEU A 133 2.95 22.36 2.27
C LEU A 133 3.09 21.10 3.11
N ARG A 134 2.16 20.14 3.05
CA ARG A 134 2.16 18.93 3.90
C ARG A 134 3.45 18.10 3.83
N ASP A 135 4.20 18.21 2.74
CA ASP A 135 5.48 17.52 2.54
C ASP A 135 6.66 18.22 3.26
N ASP A 136 6.49 19.47 3.71
CA ASP A 136 7.42 20.21 4.55
C ASP A 136 6.73 20.72 5.81
N TRP A 137 6.87 19.95 6.89
CA TRP A 137 6.22 20.27 8.16
C TRP A 137 6.68 21.59 8.77
N LYS A 138 7.90 22.08 8.49
CA LYS A 138 8.40 23.33 9.08
C LYS A 138 7.69 24.52 8.45
N LEU A 139 7.60 24.54 7.12
CA LEU A 139 6.85 25.57 6.38
C LEU A 139 5.37 25.54 6.72
N ALA A 140 4.77 24.34 6.76
CA ALA A 140 3.38 24.18 7.17
C ALA A 140 3.14 24.72 8.59
N PHE A 141 4.04 24.42 9.54
CA PHE A 141 3.93 24.89 10.92
C PHE A 141 4.13 26.41 11.04
N PHE A 142 5.00 26.99 10.21
CA PHE A 142 5.19 28.44 10.13
C PHE A 142 3.92 29.16 9.66
N VAL A 143 3.29 28.66 8.59
CA VAL A 143 1.99 29.18 8.10
C VAL A 143 0.90 28.99 9.15
N PHE A 144 0.88 27.84 9.84
CA PHE A 144 -0.07 27.60 10.92
C PHE A 144 0.10 28.61 12.07
N LYS A 145 1.33 28.93 12.47
CA LYS A 145 1.61 29.97 13.49
C LYS A 145 1.16 31.36 13.04
N TRP A 146 1.33 31.67 11.76
CA TRP A 146 0.77 32.90 11.18
C TRP A 146 -0.76 32.90 11.22
N GLY A 147 -1.42 31.80 10.86
CA GLY A 147 -2.88 31.64 10.99
C GLY A 147 -3.37 31.82 12.43
N GLN A 148 -2.63 31.29 13.43
CA GLN A 148 -2.94 31.48 14.85
C GLN A 148 -2.89 32.96 15.26
N LYS A 149 -1.89 33.71 14.80
CA LYS A 149 -1.75 35.16 15.06
C LYS A 149 -2.99 35.94 14.60
N TRP A 150 -3.54 35.56 13.45
CA TRP A 150 -4.71 36.19 12.85
C TRP A 150 -6.05 35.58 13.27
N LYS A 151 -6.04 34.56 14.16
CA LYS A 151 -7.21 33.78 14.58
C LYS A 151 -7.97 33.14 13.40
N CYS A 152 -7.26 32.75 12.36
CA CYS A 152 -7.81 32.11 11.16
C CYS A 152 -7.56 30.60 11.14
N CYS A 153 -7.39 29.96 12.32
CA CYS A 153 -7.23 28.51 12.44
C CYS A 153 -8.48 27.91 13.08
N ASP A 154 -9.32 27.29 12.25
CA ASP A 154 -10.48 26.51 12.67
C ASP A 154 -10.08 25.08 13.10
N GLU A 155 -11.03 24.29 13.59
CA GLU A 155 -10.80 22.90 14.01
C GLU A 155 -10.12 22.04 12.94
N LYS A 156 -10.41 22.32 11.66
CA LYS A 156 -9.79 21.64 10.51
C LYS A 156 -8.31 22.02 10.37
N GLY A 157 -7.95 23.29 10.50
CA GLY A 157 -6.56 23.74 10.44
C GLY A 157 -5.69 23.13 11.53
N TRP A 158 -6.22 23.01 12.74
CA TRP A 158 -5.55 22.31 13.84
C TRP A 158 -5.39 20.81 13.58
N SER A 159 -6.47 20.14 13.16
CA SER A 159 -6.47 18.72 12.79
C SER A 159 -5.48 18.42 11.66
N LEU A 160 -5.41 19.31 10.66
CA LEU A 160 -4.50 19.20 9.53
C LEU A 160 -3.04 19.40 9.95
N MET A 161 -2.75 20.36 10.82
CA MET A 161 -1.38 20.54 11.31
C MET A 161 -0.90 19.33 12.13
N ILE A 162 -1.77 18.75 12.97
CA ILE A 162 -1.47 17.52 13.71
C ILE A 162 -1.21 16.34 12.76
N PHE A 163 -2.02 16.20 11.71
CA PHE A 163 -1.82 15.20 10.66
C PHE A 163 -0.45 15.37 9.96
N VAL A 164 -0.09 16.60 9.58
CA VAL A 164 1.20 16.91 8.95
C VAL A 164 2.36 16.57 9.89
N LEU A 165 2.31 16.99 11.17
CA LEU A 165 3.35 16.66 12.14
C LEU A 165 3.47 15.14 12.35
N GLY A 166 2.35 14.42 12.39
CA GLY A 166 2.34 12.97 12.49
C GLY A 166 2.96 12.26 11.30
N ASN A 167 2.69 12.70 10.06
CA ASN A 167 3.34 12.17 8.85
C ASN A 167 4.87 12.31 8.90
N HIS A 168 5.36 13.38 9.52
CA HIS A 168 6.78 13.66 9.70
C HIS A 168 7.35 13.11 11.02
N LYS A 169 6.58 12.27 11.75
CA LYS A 169 6.94 11.68 13.05
C LYS A 169 7.36 12.71 14.11
N LYS A 170 6.81 13.94 14.04
CA LYS A 170 7.03 15.02 15.01
C LYS A 170 5.97 14.99 16.11
N PHE A 171 5.85 13.83 16.76
CA PHE A 171 4.76 13.56 17.70
C PHE A 171 4.78 14.43 18.96
N ASN A 172 5.96 14.84 19.45
CA ASN A 172 6.05 15.78 20.57
C ASN A 172 5.38 17.12 20.24
N ASN A 173 5.62 17.65 19.04
CA ASN A 173 5.01 18.89 18.57
C ASN A 173 3.49 18.71 18.40
N ALA A 174 3.06 17.55 17.89
CA ALA A 174 1.64 17.23 17.74
C ALA A 174 0.92 17.19 19.09
N TRP A 175 1.53 16.57 20.11
CA TRP A 175 0.99 16.56 21.48
C TRP A 175 0.91 17.96 22.11
N CYS A 176 1.90 18.84 21.86
CA CYS A 176 1.82 20.23 22.27
C CYS A 176 0.59 20.92 21.67
N LEU A 177 0.31 20.71 20.37
CA LEU A 177 -0.88 21.28 19.73
C LEU A 177 -2.19 20.73 20.32
N VAL A 178 -2.28 19.43 20.62
CA VAL A 178 -3.44 18.84 21.30
C VAL A 178 -3.67 19.46 22.68
N LYS A 179 -2.58 19.72 23.42
CA LYS A 179 -2.66 20.38 24.73
C LYS A 179 -3.13 21.83 24.61
N ASP A 180 -2.63 22.56 23.62
CA ASP A 180 -3.03 23.94 23.35
C ASP A 180 -4.52 24.03 22.95
N LEU A 181 -5.02 23.08 22.15
CA LEU A 181 -6.45 22.94 21.83
C LEU A 181 -7.30 22.73 23.08
N TYR A 182 -6.90 21.80 23.94
CA TYR A 182 -7.61 21.53 25.20
C TYR A 182 -7.66 22.76 26.11
N GLN A 183 -6.54 23.48 26.24
CA GLN A 183 -6.48 24.72 27.01
C GLN A 183 -7.36 25.83 26.44
N SER A 184 -7.60 25.80 25.12
CA SER A 184 -8.47 26.73 24.41
C SER A 184 -9.96 26.30 24.44
N CYS A 185 -10.32 25.24 25.18
CA CYS A 185 -11.67 24.67 25.26
C CYS A 185 -12.26 24.22 23.91
N MET A 186 -11.41 23.86 22.95
CA MET A 186 -11.81 23.32 21.65
C MET A 186 -12.02 21.80 21.73
N ASP A 187 -12.76 21.22 20.77
CA ASP A 187 -12.88 19.76 20.68
C ASP A 187 -11.52 19.12 20.36
N THR A 188 -11.18 18.08 21.14
CA THR A 188 -9.93 17.34 21.01
C THR A 188 -10.14 15.91 20.51
N GLN A 189 -11.39 15.47 20.31
CA GLN A 189 -11.69 14.10 19.89
C GLN A 189 -11.07 13.77 18.53
N GLN A 190 -11.39 14.57 17.50
CA GLN A 190 -10.86 14.36 16.15
C GLN A 190 -9.31 14.48 16.08
N PRO A 191 -8.67 15.51 16.65
CA PRO A 191 -7.22 15.59 16.79
C PRO A 191 -6.56 14.35 17.43
N MET A 192 -7.17 13.81 18.49
CA MET A 192 -6.66 12.62 19.18
C MET A 192 -6.76 11.37 18.31
N LEU A 193 -7.88 11.19 17.59
CA LEU A 193 -8.03 10.07 16.65
C LEU A 193 -7.05 10.17 15.47
N ILE A 194 -6.80 11.37 14.94
CA ILE A 194 -5.77 11.60 13.91
C ILE A 194 -4.39 11.22 14.45
N LEU A 195 -4.07 11.63 15.68
CA LEU A 195 -2.78 11.31 16.29
C LEU A 195 -2.58 9.80 16.45
N ILE A 196 -3.61 9.08 16.89
CA ILE A 196 -3.64 7.61 16.97
C ILE A 196 -3.34 6.99 15.60
N ASP A 197 -4.01 7.47 14.54
CA ASP A 197 -3.80 7.00 13.17
C ASP A 197 -2.39 7.28 12.64
N ARG A 198 -1.79 8.41 13.01
CA ARG A 198 -0.41 8.71 12.63
C ARG A 198 0.62 7.86 13.39
N TYR A 199 0.39 7.52 14.66
CA TYR A 199 1.23 6.56 15.38
C TYR A 199 1.16 5.15 14.77
N ALA A 200 -0.05 4.69 14.44
CA ALA A 200 -0.25 3.39 13.79
C ALA A 200 0.44 3.35 12.41
N ALA A 201 0.31 4.42 11.61
CA ALA A 201 1.00 4.56 10.32
C ALA A 201 2.53 4.60 10.46
N ALA A 202 3.05 5.10 11.58
CA ALA A 202 4.48 5.12 11.88
C ALA A 202 5.01 3.78 12.40
N ASN A 203 4.14 2.75 12.51
CA ASN A 203 4.43 1.44 13.09
C ASN A 203 4.79 1.51 14.58
N GLU A 204 4.10 2.38 15.33
CA GLU A 204 4.21 2.55 16.78
C GLU A 204 2.86 2.23 17.49
N PRO A 205 2.38 0.98 17.44
CA PRO A 205 1.04 0.62 17.94
C PRO A 205 0.89 0.84 19.46
N ALA A 206 1.97 0.65 20.23
CA ALA A 206 1.95 0.92 21.68
C ALA A 206 1.71 2.40 22.02
N GLU A 207 2.22 3.32 21.20
CA GLU A 207 2.00 4.76 21.36
C GLU A 207 0.59 5.16 20.91
N ALA A 208 0.08 4.53 19.84
CA ALA A 208 -1.31 4.69 19.41
C ALA A 208 -2.30 4.26 20.52
N ILE A 209 -2.08 3.10 21.13
CA ILE A 209 -2.89 2.61 22.26
C ILE A 209 -2.76 3.55 23.48
N ARG A 210 -1.54 4.03 23.76
CA ARG A 210 -1.33 5.01 24.85
C ARG A 210 -2.08 6.31 24.58
N ALA A 211 -2.07 6.81 23.35
CA ALA A 211 -2.81 8.01 22.97
C ALA A 211 -4.32 7.83 23.20
N PHE A 212 -4.88 6.68 22.87
CA PHE A 212 -6.27 6.33 23.18
C PHE A 212 -6.56 6.34 24.68
N GLN A 213 -5.71 5.69 25.49
CA GLN A 213 -5.85 5.68 26.95
C GLN A 213 -5.75 7.07 27.57
N LEU A 214 -5.00 7.98 26.94
CA LEU A 214 -4.86 9.36 27.41
C LEU A 214 -6.09 10.23 27.10
N MET A 215 -7.02 9.80 26.23
CA MET A 215 -8.24 10.56 25.92
C MET A 215 -9.05 10.90 27.17
N GLU A 216 -9.13 9.99 28.15
CA GLU A 216 -9.83 10.23 29.43
C GLU A 216 -9.30 11.47 30.18
N LYS A 217 -7.99 11.74 30.08
CA LYS A 217 -7.36 12.90 30.72
C LYS A 217 -7.76 14.23 30.08
N PHE A 218 -8.22 14.20 28.84
CA PHE A 218 -8.75 15.35 28.11
C PHE A 218 -10.28 15.48 28.27
N LYS A 219 -10.86 14.83 29.29
CA LYS A 219 -12.32 14.76 29.54
C LYS A 219 -13.09 14.13 28.38
N LEU A 220 -12.41 13.37 27.53
CA LEU A 220 -13.03 12.56 26.49
C LEU A 220 -13.19 11.15 27.05
N THR A 221 -14.41 10.72 27.32
CA THR A 221 -14.66 9.30 27.61
C THR A 221 -14.58 8.54 26.29
N PRO A 222 -13.61 7.62 26.09
CA PRO A 222 -13.55 6.85 24.87
C PRO A 222 -14.83 6.03 24.76
N ASP A 223 -15.64 6.33 23.76
CA ASP A 223 -16.85 5.58 23.47
C ASP A 223 -16.52 4.33 22.64
N GLN A 224 -17.51 3.46 22.47
CA GLN A 224 -17.40 2.25 21.65
C GLN A 224 -16.89 2.59 20.24
N LYS A 225 -17.30 3.75 19.69
CA LYS A 225 -16.89 4.22 18.37
C LYS A 225 -15.40 4.57 18.31
N ALA A 226 -14.87 5.29 19.29
CA ALA A 226 -13.45 5.61 19.38
C ALA A 226 -12.62 4.32 19.55
N PHE A 227 -13.12 3.37 20.34
CA PHE A 227 -12.48 2.07 20.53
C PHE A 227 -12.37 1.29 19.21
N TYR A 228 -13.47 1.14 18.48
CA TYR A 228 -13.47 0.52 17.15
C TYR A 228 -12.63 1.29 16.12
N THR A 229 -12.60 2.63 16.21
CA THR A 229 -11.76 3.46 15.34
C THR A 229 -10.27 3.15 15.59
N LEU A 230 -9.84 2.99 16.84
CA LEU A 230 -8.48 2.57 17.17
C LEU A 230 -8.17 1.18 16.59
N LEU A 231 -9.05 0.19 16.82
CA LEU A 231 -8.85 -1.17 16.32
C LEU A 231 -8.71 -1.20 14.79
N ASP A 232 -9.64 -0.55 14.09
CA ASP A 232 -9.61 -0.46 12.62
C ASP A 232 -8.37 0.26 12.11
N THR A 233 -7.97 1.34 12.78
CA THR A 233 -6.75 2.09 12.48
C THR A 233 -5.49 1.23 12.64
N LEU A 234 -5.38 0.49 13.73
CA LEU A 234 -4.26 -0.43 13.96
C LEU A 234 -4.23 -1.51 12.87
N CYS A 235 -5.38 -2.13 12.58
CA CYS A 235 -5.49 -3.14 11.52
C CYS A 235 -5.09 -2.57 10.16
N LYS A 236 -5.62 -1.40 9.77
CA LYS A 236 -5.34 -0.72 8.49
C LYS A 236 -3.85 -0.57 8.21
N HIS A 237 -3.07 -0.26 9.24
CA HIS A 237 -1.62 -0.06 9.13
C HIS A 237 -0.82 -1.34 9.40
N GLY A 238 -1.47 -2.50 9.45
CA GLY A 238 -0.83 -3.81 9.62
C GLY A 238 -0.57 -4.23 11.06
N ASN A 239 -0.99 -3.47 12.08
CA ASN A 239 -0.80 -3.82 13.49
C ASN A 239 -1.98 -4.66 14.02
N VAL A 240 -2.28 -5.78 13.33
CA VAL A 240 -3.50 -6.58 13.59
C VAL A 240 -3.39 -7.37 14.90
N GLU A 241 -2.20 -7.88 15.22
CA GLU A 241 -1.95 -8.61 16.47
C GLU A 241 -2.18 -7.72 17.70
N GLU A 242 -1.64 -6.49 17.67
CA GLU A 242 -1.83 -5.53 18.76
C GLU A 242 -3.28 -5.07 18.89
N ALA A 243 -3.97 -4.87 17.76
CA ALA A 243 -5.40 -4.56 17.76
C ALA A 243 -6.21 -5.68 18.42
N GLU A 244 -5.94 -6.92 18.05
CA GLU A 244 -6.62 -8.09 18.59
C GLU A 244 -6.35 -8.25 20.09
N GLU A 245 -5.08 -8.21 20.51
CA GLU A 245 -4.72 -8.32 21.91
C GLU A 245 -5.42 -7.23 22.74
N PHE A 246 -5.39 -5.98 22.24
CA PHE A 246 -6.05 -4.86 22.89
C PHE A 246 -7.57 -5.05 22.99
N MET A 247 -8.21 -5.61 21.95
CA MET A 247 -9.64 -5.94 21.97
C MET A 247 -9.98 -6.91 23.10
N PHE A 248 -9.27 -8.03 23.22
CA PHE A 248 -9.54 -9.03 24.25
C PHE A 248 -9.18 -8.56 25.66
N GLN A 249 -8.11 -7.78 25.83
CA GLN A 249 -7.74 -7.22 27.13
C GLN A 249 -8.81 -6.28 27.71
N ASN A 250 -9.51 -5.55 26.83
CA ASN A 250 -10.51 -4.55 27.23
C ASN A 250 -11.96 -5.06 27.16
N ALA A 251 -12.18 -6.38 27.02
CA ALA A 251 -13.49 -7.00 26.93
C ALA A 251 -14.47 -6.67 28.08
N LYS A 252 -13.95 -6.24 29.25
CA LYS A 252 -14.75 -5.80 30.40
C LYS A 252 -15.33 -4.39 30.25
N LEU A 253 -14.60 -3.52 29.55
CA LEU A 253 -14.98 -2.13 29.33
C LEU A 253 -15.77 -1.99 28.03
N PHE A 254 -15.34 -2.71 26.99
CA PHE A 254 -15.96 -2.74 25.68
C PHE A 254 -16.37 -4.18 25.37
N PRO A 255 -17.67 -4.50 25.34
CA PRO A 255 -18.15 -5.85 25.05
C PRO A 255 -17.65 -6.37 23.69
N LEU A 256 -17.36 -7.68 23.64
CA LEU A 256 -16.94 -8.36 22.41
C LEU A 256 -18.14 -8.63 21.50
N GLU A 257 -18.48 -7.63 20.69
CA GLU A 257 -19.58 -7.67 19.74
C GLU A 257 -19.10 -8.03 18.33
N THR A 258 -20.05 -8.36 17.46
CA THR A 258 -19.80 -8.73 16.05
C THR A 258 -18.96 -7.69 15.31
N GLU A 259 -19.16 -6.40 15.58
CA GLU A 259 -18.39 -5.32 14.93
C GLU A 259 -16.89 -5.38 15.26
N GLY A 260 -16.53 -5.58 16.54
CA GLY A 260 -15.13 -5.73 16.94
C GLY A 260 -14.46 -6.93 16.27
N PHE A 261 -15.17 -8.07 16.23
CA PHE A 261 -14.69 -9.26 15.52
C PHE A 261 -14.54 -9.01 14.01
N ASN A 262 -15.47 -8.29 13.38
CA ASN A 262 -15.40 -7.96 11.96
C ASN A 262 -14.18 -7.09 11.63
N ILE A 263 -13.83 -6.13 12.50
CA ILE A 263 -12.62 -5.31 12.34
C ILE A 263 -11.36 -6.17 12.36
N ILE A 264 -11.22 -7.05 13.36
CA ILE A 264 -10.07 -7.95 13.48
C ILE A 264 -10.03 -8.96 12.33
N LEU A 265 -11.19 -9.53 11.95
CA LEU A 265 -11.29 -10.41 10.78
C LEU A 265 -10.91 -9.69 9.50
N ASN A 266 -11.29 -8.43 9.30
CA ASN A 266 -10.85 -7.66 8.15
C ASN A 266 -9.31 -7.53 8.11
N GLY A 267 -8.68 -7.29 9.27
CA GLY A 267 -7.23 -7.29 9.42
C GLY A 267 -6.59 -8.60 8.94
N TRP A 268 -7.03 -9.74 9.50
CA TRP A 268 -6.47 -11.04 9.14
C TRP A 268 -6.84 -11.48 7.71
N CYS A 269 -8.07 -11.26 7.26
CA CYS A 269 -8.57 -11.72 5.97
C CYS A 269 -8.10 -10.87 4.79
N ASN A 270 -8.05 -9.55 4.95
CA ASN A 270 -7.88 -8.62 3.84
C ASN A 270 -6.55 -7.89 3.83
N ILE A 271 -5.91 -7.70 4.99
CA ILE A 271 -4.63 -6.98 5.12
C ILE A 271 -3.48 -7.97 5.12
N TYR A 272 -3.47 -8.94 6.05
CA TYR A 272 -2.45 -10.00 6.08
C TYR A 272 -2.74 -11.18 5.14
N VAL A 273 -4.02 -11.49 4.93
CA VAL A 273 -4.47 -12.72 4.24
C VAL A 273 -3.95 -13.98 4.96
N ASP A 274 -4.13 -14.04 6.28
CA ASP A 274 -3.83 -15.23 7.10
C ASP A 274 -5.13 -16.01 7.38
N ILE A 275 -5.31 -17.10 6.64
CA ILE A 275 -6.47 -17.99 6.77
C ILE A 275 -6.50 -18.77 8.09
N ILE A 276 -5.34 -19.01 8.72
CA ILE A 276 -5.23 -19.77 9.97
C ILE A 276 -5.76 -18.89 11.10
N GLU A 277 -5.26 -17.66 11.18
CA GLU A 277 -5.69 -16.68 12.17
C GLU A 277 -7.15 -16.26 11.95
N ALA A 278 -7.57 -16.04 10.70
CA ALA A 278 -8.98 -15.78 10.39
C ALA A 278 -9.92 -16.90 10.87
N LYS A 279 -9.55 -18.17 10.66
CA LYS A 279 -10.31 -19.33 11.18
C LYS A 279 -10.29 -19.40 12.71
N ARG A 280 -9.21 -18.97 13.37
CA ARG A 280 -9.15 -18.89 14.84
C ARG A 280 -10.12 -17.83 15.34
N ILE A 281 -10.10 -16.62 14.79
CA ILE A 281 -10.98 -15.53 15.20
C ILE A 281 -12.45 -15.86 14.95
N TRP A 282 -12.79 -16.50 13.82
CA TRP A 282 -14.16 -17.00 13.60
C TRP A 282 -14.62 -17.94 14.71
N LYS A 283 -13.77 -18.86 15.17
CA LYS A 283 -14.10 -19.76 16.29
C LYS A 283 -14.20 -19.03 17.63
N GLU A 284 -13.38 -18.00 17.86
CA GLU A 284 -13.49 -17.17 19.07
C GLU A 284 -14.79 -16.37 19.08
N MET A 285 -15.27 -15.93 17.92
CA MET A 285 -16.57 -15.27 17.77
C MET A 285 -17.72 -16.17 18.27
N ASP A 286 -17.74 -17.44 17.84
CA ASP A 286 -18.71 -18.44 18.30
C ASP A 286 -18.63 -18.67 19.82
N LYS A 287 -17.42 -18.78 20.38
CA LYS A 287 -17.21 -18.95 21.83
C LYS A 287 -17.72 -17.78 22.65
N ASN A 288 -17.58 -16.57 22.12
CA ASN A 288 -18.07 -15.34 22.75
C ASN A 288 -19.54 -15.03 22.42
N ARG A 289 -20.24 -15.94 21.72
CA ARG A 289 -21.65 -15.81 21.31
C ARG A 289 -21.94 -14.59 20.43
N ALA A 290 -20.92 -14.05 19.77
CA ALA A 290 -21.11 -13.04 18.72
C ALA A 290 -21.62 -13.75 17.46
N ILE A 291 -22.69 -13.21 16.85
CA ILE A 291 -23.36 -13.86 15.72
C ILE A 291 -22.73 -13.37 14.41
N PRO A 292 -22.21 -14.25 13.54
CA PRO A 292 -21.70 -13.87 12.23
C PRO A 292 -22.75 -13.16 11.39
N ASP A 293 -22.39 -11.98 10.89
CA ASP A 293 -23.22 -11.14 10.04
C ASP A 293 -22.75 -11.13 8.57
N GLU A 294 -23.39 -10.32 7.74
CA GLU A 294 -23.02 -10.15 6.33
C GLU A 294 -21.53 -9.83 6.13
N ASN A 295 -20.97 -8.95 6.96
CA ASN A 295 -19.57 -8.54 6.89
C ASN A 295 -18.65 -9.70 7.28
N THR A 296 -18.99 -10.44 8.35
CA THR A 296 -18.22 -11.61 8.78
C THR A 296 -18.06 -12.62 7.64
N TYR A 297 -19.17 -12.97 6.97
CA TYR A 297 -19.14 -13.86 5.79
C TYR A 297 -18.34 -13.26 4.63
N THR A 298 -18.54 -11.97 4.35
CA THR A 298 -17.83 -11.27 3.28
C THR A 298 -16.31 -11.32 3.46
N HIS A 299 -15.81 -11.04 4.66
CA HIS A 299 -14.38 -11.10 4.98
C HIS A 299 -13.81 -12.51 4.79
N MET A 300 -14.49 -13.53 5.30
CA MET A 300 -14.02 -14.91 5.16
C MET A 300 -14.04 -15.39 3.72
N ILE A 301 -15.12 -15.16 2.97
CA ILE A 301 -15.22 -15.56 1.55
C ILE A 301 -14.12 -14.86 0.74
N SER A 302 -13.88 -13.56 0.98
CA SER A 302 -12.77 -12.83 0.38
C SER A 302 -11.41 -13.47 0.71
N CYS A 303 -11.17 -13.82 1.98
CA CYS A 303 -9.94 -14.49 2.40
C CYS A 303 -9.72 -15.85 1.71
N PHE A 304 -10.73 -16.72 1.73
CA PHE A 304 -10.67 -18.02 1.06
C PHE A 304 -10.43 -17.88 -0.45
N SER A 305 -11.09 -16.91 -1.07
CA SER A 305 -10.89 -16.59 -2.48
C SER A 305 -9.46 -16.17 -2.78
N LYS A 306 -8.87 -15.30 -1.94
CA LYS A 306 -7.48 -14.80 -2.10
C LYS A 306 -6.43 -15.92 -2.05
N VAL A 307 -6.68 -16.96 -1.29
CA VAL A 307 -5.80 -18.14 -1.19
C VAL A 307 -6.21 -19.27 -2.15
N ASN A 308 -7.06 -18.97 -3.14
CA ASN A 308 -7.59 -19.91 -4.14
C ASN A 308 -8.31 -21.14 -3.55
N ASN A 309 -8.92 -21.00 -2.37
CA ASN A 309 -9.71 -22.08 -1.77
C ASN A 309 -11.17 -21.99 -2.24
N LEU A 310 -11.44 -22.54 -3.42
CA LEU A 310 -12.77 -22.54 -4.05
C LEU A 310 -13.84 -23.23 -3.18
N PHE A 311 -13.51 -24.38 -2.58
CA PHE A 311 -14.48 -25.18 -1.83
C PHE A 311 -15.01 -24.45 -0.60
N ASP A 312 -14.12 -23.93 0.25
CA ASP A 312 -14.53 -23.19 1.45
C ASP A 312 -15.26 -21.88 1.07
N SER A 313 -14.88 -21.22 -0.04
CA SER A 313 -15.54 -20.01 -0.55
C SER A 313 -17.00 -20.28 -0.94
N LEU A 314 -17.26 -21.34 -1.72
CA LEU A 314 -18.62 -21.73 -2.12
C LEU A 314 -19.44 -22.24 -0.94
N ARG A 315 -18.83 -23.00 -0.02
CA ARG A 315 -19.51 -23.48 1.20
C ARG A 315 -20.03 -22.32 2.02
N LEU A 316 -19.19 -21.31 2.28
CA LEU A 316 -19.59 -20.13 3.06
C LEU A 316 -20.60 -19.27 2.33
N TYR A 317 -20.50 -19.14 1.01
CA TYR A 317 -21.52 -18.46 0.21
C TYR A 317 -22.90 -19.13 0.32
N ASP A 318 -22.97 -20.46 0.29
CA ASP A 318 -24.22 -21.18 0.49
C ASP A 318 -24.74 -21.08 1.92
N GLU A 319 -23.85 -21.10 2.92
CA GLU A 319 -24.21 -20.89 4.32
C GLU A 319 -24.77 -19.48 4.56
N MET A 320 -24.12 -18.45 4.02
CA MET A 320 -24.54 -17.05 4.07
C MET A 320 -25.99 -16.90 3.59
N LYS A 321 -26.31 -17.45 2.41
CA LYS A 321 -27.68 -17.44 1.87
C LYS A 321 -28.67 -18.22 2.73
N LYS A 322 -28.29 -19.41 3.24
CA LYS A 322 -29.15 -20.23 4.11
C LYS A 322 -29.52 -19.50 5.40
N LYS A 323 -28.62 -18.65 5.91
CA LYS A 323 -28.87 -17.79 7.09
C LYS A 323 -29.60 -16.50 6.76
N GLY A 324 -29.98 -16.28 5.50
CA GLY A 324 -30.75 -15.11 5.06
C GLY A 324 -29.92 -13.86 4.77
N TRP A 325 -28.59 -13.93 4.83
CA TRP A 325 -27.71 -12.83 4.46
C TRP A 325 -27.64 -12.70 2.93
N LYS A 326 -27.76 -11.47 2.42
CA LYS A 326 -27.70 -11.18 1.00
C LYS A 326 -26.25 -10.96 0.56
N PRO A 327 -25.74 -11.73 -0.41
CA PRO A 327 -24.40 -11.50 -0.95
C PRO A 327 -24.26 -10.10 -1.55
N ASN A 328 -23.23 -9.37 -1.15
CA ASN A 328 -22.88 -8.06 -1.71
C ASN A 328 -21.90 -8.19 -2.89
N GLN A 329 -21.52 -7.04 -3.47
CA GLN A 329 -20.58 -6.97 -4.60
C GLN A 329 -19.23 -7.62 -4.29
N THR A 330 -18.70 -7.46 -3.07
CA THR A 330 -17.44 -8.09 -2.66
C THR A 330 -17.52 -9.61 -2.68
N VAL A 331 -18.64 -10.19 -2.21
CA VAL A 331 -18.84 -11.64 -2.23
C VAL A 331 -18.87 -12.16 -3.67
N TYR A 332 -19.65 -11.54 -4.55
CA TYR A 332 -19.70 -11.95 -5.96
C TYR A 332 -18.35 -11.81 -6.66
N ASN A 333 -17.66 -10.68 -6.46
CA ASN A 333 -16.33 -10.44 -7.01
C ASN A 333 -15.30 -11.48 -6.52
N SER A 334 -15.36 -11.88 -5.25
CA SER A 334 -14.52 -12.95 -4.69
C SER A 334 -14.82 -14.30 -5.34
N LEU A 335 -16.10 -14.64 -5.53
CA LEU A 335 -16.48 -15.89 -6.20
C LEU A 335 -16.04 -15.94 -7.67
N VAL A 336 -16.20 -14.83 -8.40
CA VAL A 336 -15.72 -14.70 -9.78
C VAL A 336 -14.19 -14.86 -9.83
N TYR A 337 -13.47 -14.22 -8.91
CA TYR A 337 -12.02 -14.33 -8.81
C TYR A 337 -11.58 -15.79 -8.65
N VAL A 338 -12.06 -16.48 -7.62
CA VAL A 338 -11.57 -17.83 -7.30
C VAL A 338 -11.97 -18.84 -8.39
N LEU A 339 -13.18 -18.73 -8.96
CA LEU A 339 -13.60 -19.58 -10.08
C LEU A 339 -12.72 -19.35 -11.31
N ALA A 340 -12.39 -18.10 -11.63
CA ALA A 340 -11.53 -17.81 -12.77
C ALA A 340 -10.08 -18.28 -12.57
N HIS A 341 -9.56 -18.24 -11.35
CA HIS A 341 -8.21 -18.73 -11.01
C HIS A 341 -8.13 -20.25 -10.98
N GLU A 342 -9.20 -20.95 -10.60
CA GLU A 342 -9.33 -22.41 -10.68
C GLU A 342 -9.78 -22.88 -12.09
N HIS A 343 -9.68 -22.03 -13.11
CA HIS A 343 -10.00 -22.33 -14.52
C HIS A 343 -11.48 -22.68 -14.81
N CYS A 344 -12.40 -22.39 -13.89
CA CYS A 344 -13.86 -22.55 -14.03
C CYS A 344 -14.50 -21.29 -14.63
N HIS A 345 -14.09 -20.89 -15.84
CA HIS A 345 -14.49 -19.62 -16.44
C HIS A 345 -15.99 -19.53 -16.79
N GLU A 346 -16.63 -20.64 -17.15
CA GLU A 346 -18.07 -20.67 -17.43
C GLU A 346 -18.90 -20.46 -16.17
N GLU A 347 -18.49 -21.07 -15.06
CA GLU A 347 -19.09 -20.86 -13.73
C GLU A 347 -18.90 -19.41 -13.27
N ALA A 348 -17.72 -18.83 -13.52
CA ALA A 348 -17.46 -17.42 -13.22
C ALA A 348 -18.43 -16.49 -13.97
N LEU A 349 -18.70 -16.75 -15.25
CA LEU A 349 -19.70 -16.00 -16.04
C LEU A 349 -21.12 -16.19 -15.46
N LYS A 350 -21.49 -17.40 -15.03
CA LYS A 350 -22.78 -17.65 -14.35
C LYS A 350 -22.90 -16.89 -13.03
N ILE A 351 -21.80 -16.68 -12.30
CA ILE A 351 -21.79 -15.85 -11.08
C ILE A 351 -22.01 -14.37 -11.44
N LEU A 352 -21.43 -13.86 -12.53
CA LEU A 352 -21.72 -12.50 -13.02
C LEU A 352 -23.20 -12.34 -13.41
N ASP A 353 -23.80 -13.34 -14.04
CA ASP A 353 -25.23 -13.34 -14.35
C ASP A 353 -26.08 -13.29 -13.08
N LYS A 354 -25.76 -14.11 -12.08
CA LYS A 354 -26.44 -14.07 -10.77
C LYS A 354 -26.29 -12.72 -10.05
N MET A 355 -25.11 -12.10 -10.14
CA MET A 355 -24.87 -10.77 -9.57
C MET A 355 -25.87 -9.75 -10.15
N LYS A 356 -26.08 -9.77 -11.47
CA LYS A 356 -27.06 -8.94 -12.18
C LYS A 356 -28.50 -9.26 -11.77
N ASP A 357 -28.86 -10.54 -11.65
CA ASP A 357 -30.20 -10.97 -11.23
C ASP A 357 -30.55 -10.45 -9.81
N THR A 358 -29.54 -10.21 -8.97
CA THR A 358 -29.71 -9.60 -7.64
C THR A 358 -29.74 -8.07 -7.63
N GLY A 359 -29.71 -7.42 -8.80
CA GLY A 359 -29.72 -5.97 -8.94
C GLY A 359 -28.36 -5.30 -8.73
N LEU A 360 -27.27 -6.06 -8.66
CA LEU A 360 -25.91 -5.54 -8.58
C LEU A 360 -25.32 -5.43 -9.99
N ILE A 361 -24.52 -4.40 -10.23
CA ILE A 361 -23.92 -4.14 -11.54
C ILE A 361 -22.45 -4.62 -11.51
N PRO A 362 -22.07 -5.62 -12.32
CA PRO A 362 -20.67 -6.00 -12.45
C PRO A 362 -19.81 -4.81 -12.92
N ASP A 363 -18.72 -4.57 -12.21
CA ASP A 363 -17.74 -3.55 -12.58
C ASP A 363 -16.68 -4.12 -13.54
N SER A 364 -15.80 -3.24 -14.02
CA SER A 364 -14.67 -3.65 -14.88
C SER A 364 -13.74 -4.63 -14.17
N THR A 365 -13.60 -4.54 -12.84
CA THR A 365 -12.79 -5.47 -12.04
C THR A 365 -13.34 -6.90 -12.11
N ALA A 366 -14.66 -7.07 -12.00
CA ALA A 366 -15.32 -8.38 -12.08
C ALA A 366 -15.06 -9.07 -13.43
N TYR A 367 -15.14 -8.33 -14.53
CA TYR A 367 -14.79 -8.84 -15.87
C TYR A 367 -13.30 -9.15 -15.99
N ASN A 368 -12.43 -8.28 -15.47
CA ASN A 368 -10.99 -8.45 -15.53
C ASN A 368 -10.50 -9.67 -14.75
N PHE A 369 -11.22 -10.12 -13.72
CA PHE A 369 -10.93 -11.39 -13.05
C PHE A 369 -11.04 -12.61 -13.96
N ILE A 370 -11.85 -12.55 -15.03
CA ILE A 370 -11.97 -13.62 -16.02
C ILE A 370 -11.01 -13.38 -17.18
N ILE A 371 -10.94 -12.14 -17.69
CA ILE A 371 -10.09 -11.79 -18.85
C ILE A 371 -8.61 -12.06 -18.57
N ARG A 372 -8.10 -11.68 -17.39
CA ARG A 372 -6.66 -11.77 -17.10
C ARG A 372 -6.14 -13.20 -17.05
N PRO A 373 -6.77 -14.15 -16.33
CA PRO A 373 -6.37 -15.56 -16.40
C PRO A 373 -6.45 -16.15 -17.82
N LEU A 374 -7.48 -15.80 -18.61
CA LEU A 374 -7.61 -16.28 -20.00
C LEU A 374 -6.45 -15.78 -20.86
N CYS A 375 -6.09 -14.49 -20.76
CA CYS A 375 -4.95 -13.92 -21.48
C CYS A 375 -3.62 -14.56 -21.07
N LYS A 376 -3.41 -14.79 -19.76
CA LYS A 376 -2.22 -15.47 -19.25
C LYS A 376 -2.12 -16.93 -19.72
N ALA A 377 -3.26 -17.60 -19.86
CA ALA A 377 -3.34 -18.95 -20.39
C ALA A 377 -3.23 -19.04 -21.93
N GLY A 378 -3.06 -17.92 -22.64
CA GLY A 378 -3.02 -17.87 -24.11
C GLY A 378 -4.39 -18.03 -24.78
N LYS A 379 -5.48 -18.10 -24.02
CA LYS A 379 -6.86 -18.21 -24.53
C LYS A 379 -7.42 -16.85 -24.95
N ILE A 380 -6.70 -16.16 -25.85
CA ILE A 380 -7.01 -14.79 -26.28
C ILE A 380 -8.40 -14.69 -26.92
N ALA A 381 -8.82 -15.71 -27.68
CA ALA A 381 -10.16 -15.73 -28.29
C ALA A 381 -11.28 -15.69 -27.23
N ASP A 382 -11.16 -16.49 -26.17
CA ASP A 382 -12.12 -16.48 -25.06
C ASP A 382 -12.07 -15.17 -24.29
N ALA A 383 -10.86 -14.63 -24.04
CA ALA A 383 -10.72 -13.32 -23.41
C ALA A 383 -11.41 -12.21 -24.23
N ARG A 384 -11.28 -12.23 -25.56
CA ARG A 384 -11.97 -11.30 -26.47
C ARG A 384 -13.50 -11.48 -26.41
N ARG A 385 -14.01 -12.70 -26.28
CA ARG A 385 -15.46 -12.94 -26.08
C ARG A 385 -15.97 -12.30 -24.78
N VAL A 386 -15.20 -12.43 -23.69
CA VAL A 386 -15.55 -11.79 -22.41
C VAL A 386 -15.50 -10.26 -22.52
N LEU A 387 -14.51 -9.71 -23.22
CA LEU A 387 -14.43 -8.27 -23.52
C LEU A 387 -15.63 -7.78 -24.36
N SER A 388 -16.05 -8.54 -25.37
CA SER A 388 -17.24 -8.19 -26.16
C SER A 388 -18.49 -8.15 -25.29
N ARG A 389 -18.67 -9.16 -24.43
CA ARG A 389 -19.78 -9.18 -23.46
C ARG A 389 -19.73 -7.99 -22.51
N MET A 390 -18.56 -7.64 -21.99
CA MET A 390 -18.34 -6.47 -21.13
C MET A 390 -18.83 -5.17 -21.81
N LEU A 391 -18.51 -5.01 -23.10
CA LEU A 391 -18.94 -3.86 -23.91
C LEU A 391 -20.43 -3.88 -24.22
N GLU A 392 -21.00 -5.03 -24.56
CA GLU A 392 -22.45 -5.22 -24.79
C GLU A 392 -23.28 -4.88 -23.55
N GLU A 393 -22.72 -5.13 -22.37
CA GLU A 393 -23.32 -4.78 -21.07
C GLU A 393 -23.02 -3.33 -20.63
N ASN A 394 -22.48 -2.49 -21.51
CA ASN A 394 -22.11 -1.09 -21.26
C ASN A 394 -21.11 -0.88 -20.12
N VAL A 395 -20.27 -1.89 -19.84
CA VAL A 395 -19.15 -1.75 -18.89
C VAL A 395 -17.91 -1.34 -19.67
N ASN A 396 -17.37 -0.16 -19.39
CA ASN A 396 -16.21 0.36 -20.12
C ASN A 396 -14.92 -0.36 -19.68
N PRO A 397 -14.10 -0.86 -20.64
CA PRO A 397 -12.76 -1.36 -20.36
C PRO A 397 -11.93 -0.30 -19.65
N ASN A 398 -11.12 -0.72 -18.67
CA ASN A 398 -10.18 0.15 -17.99
C ASN A 398 -8.73 -0.19 -18.39
N ILE A 399 -7.76 0.51 -17.83
CA ILE A 399 -6.35 0.27 -18.13
C ILE A 399 -5.93 -1.18 -17.83
N ASP A 400 -6.44 -1.78 -16.74
CA ASP A 400 -6.16 -3.18 -16.36
C ASP A 400 -6.70 -4.18 -17.39
N THR A 401 -7.84 -3.88 -18.01
CA THR A 401 -8.41 -4.70 -19.09
C THR A 401 -7.43 -4.79 -20.25
N TYR A 402 -6.90 -3.65 -20.70
CA TYR A 402 -5.95 -3.62 -21.82
C TYR A 402 -4.59 -4.21 -21.44
N HIS A 403 -4.11 -3.93 -20.22
CA HIS A 403 -2.89 -4.54 -19.67
C HIS A 403 -2.98 -6.06 -19.66
N ALA A 404 -4.14 -6.63 -19.30
CA ALA A 404 -4.34 -8.08 -19.34
C ALA A 404 -4.13 -8.66 -20.75
N PHE A 405 -4.62 -8.00 -21.80
CA PHE A 405 -4.37 -8.42 -23.19
C PHE A 405 -2.91 -8.23 -23.61
N LEU A 406 -2.30 -7.10 -23.24
CA LEU A 406 -0.90 -6.78 -23.57
C LEU A 406 0.10 -7.76 -22.93
N GLU A 407 -0.18 -8.22 -21.71
CA GLU A 407 0.58 -9.29 -21.03
C GLU A 407 0.42 -10.66 -21.70
N GLY A 408 -0.63 -10.86 -22.52
CA GLY A 408 -0.94 -12.12 -23.17
C GLY A 408 0.26 -12.68 -23.93
N LYS A 409 0.59 -13.95 -23.68
CA LYS A 409 1.84 -14.58 -24.17
C LYS A 409 1.95 -14.58 -25.69
N ASP A 410 0.84 -14.82 -26.37
CA ASP A 410 0.80 -15.03 -27.81
C ASP A 410 0.52 -13.75 -28.62
N LEU A 411 0.40 -12.60 -27.95
CA LEU A 411 0.10 -11.33 -28.61
C LEU A 411 1.35 -10.74 -29.25
N THR A 412 1.29 -10.50 -30.56
CA THR A 412 2.39 -9.97 -31.38
C THR A 412 2.68 -8.48 -31.14
N CYS A 413 3.78 -7.96 -31.69
CA CYS A 413 4.14 -6.54 -31.61
C CYS A 413 3.11 -5.66 -32.32
N GLU A 414 2.65 -6.10 -33.49
CA GLU A 414 1.64 -5.43 -34.30
C GLU A 414 0.29 -5.36 -33.57
N GLU A 415 -0.18 -6.47 -33.01
CA GLU A 415 -1.40 -6.49 -32.20
C GLU A 415 -1.27 -5.66 -30.92
N SER A 416 -0.07 -5.59 -30.33
CA SER A 416 0.21 -4.71 -29.19
C SER A 416 0.03 -3.23 -29.57
N PHE A 417 0.49 -2.81 -30.76
CA PHE A 417 0.26 -1.45 -31.24
C PHE A 417 -1.23 -1.17 -31.52
N GLU A 418 -1.95 -2.13 -32.09
CA GLU A 418 -3.41 -1.99 -32.28
C GLU A 418 -4.14 -1.79 -30.95
N LEU A 419 -3.74 -2.51 -29.89
CA LEU A 419 -4.30 -2.32 -28.56
C LEU A 419 -3.94 -0.95 -27.96
N LEU A 420 -2.71 -0.46 -28.15
CA LEU A 420 -2.31 0.88 -27.70
C LEU A 420 -3.14 1.99 -28.38
N GLU A 421 -3.43 1.85 -29.67
CA GLU A 421 -4.34 2.77 -30.37
C GLU A 421 -5.77 2.70 -29.85
N ARG A 422 -6.27 1.50 -29.53
CA ARG A 422 -7.60 1.33 -28.93
C ARG A 422 -7.67 1.95 -27.54
N MET A 423 -6.62 1.80 -26.72
CA MET A 423 -6.48 2.44 -25.41
C MET A 423 -6.58 3.97 -25.52
N LYS A 424 -5.85 4.56 -26.49
CA LYS A 424 -5.90 6.01 -26.76
C LYS A 424 -7.32 6.46 -27.15
N LYS A 425 -7.99 5.72 -28.03
CA LYS A 425 -9.35 6.03 -28.49
C LYS A 425 -10.42 5.88 -27.40
N SER A 426 -10.24 4.97 -26.45
CA SER A 426 -11.20 4.73 -25.37
C SER A 426 -11.07 5.71 -24.19
N GLY A 427 -10.17 6.70 -24.27
CA GLY A 427 -9.89 7.62 -23.15
C GLY A 427 -9.05 7.00 -22.03
N ASN A 428 -8.54 5.77 -22.22
CA ASN A 428 -7.63 5.08 -21.29
C ASN A 428 -6.24 4.99 -21.91
N GLY A 429 -5.71 6.13 -22.36
CA GLY A 429 -4.45 6.19 -23.10
C GLY A 429 -3.30 5.47 -22.38
N PRO A 430 -2.35 4.88 -23.13
CA PRO A 430 -1.22 4.18 -22.53
C PRO A 430 -0.38 5.13 -21.67
N ASN A 431 -0.02 4.67 -20.48
CA ASN A 431 0.81 5.40 -19.52
C ASN A 431 2.21 4.75 -19.40
N GLY A 432 3.06 5.29 -18.52
CA GLY A 432 4.40 4.74 -18.28
C GLY A 432 4.39 3.25 -17.93
N ASP A 433 3.54 2.83 -17.00
CA ASP A 433 3.42 1.43 -16.59
C ASP A 433 3.05 0.50 -17.77
N THR A 434 2.20 0.98 -18.68
CA THR A 434 1.84 0.27 -19.91
C THR A 434 3.07 -0.04 -20.74
N PHE A 435 3.95 0.93 -20.93
CA PHE A 435 5.17 0.74 -21.71
C PHE A 435 6.20 -0.12 -20.99
N VAL A 436 6.40 0.07 -19.68
CA VAL A 436 7.27 -0.82 -18.88
C VAL A 436 6.83 -2.28 -19.01
N MET A 437 5.53 -2.54 -18.96
CA MET A 437 4.95 -3.87 -19.10
C MET A 437 5.25 -4.50 -20.48
N ILE A 438 4.97 -3.79 -21.56
CA ILE A 438 5.16 -4.29 -22.93
C ILE A 438 6.65 -4.46 -23.25
N LEU A 439 7.49 -3.47 -22.89
CA LEU A 439 8.95 -3.57 -23.05
C LEU A 439 9.49 -4.80 -22.32
N GLY A 440 9.10 -4.98 -21.05
CA GLY A 440 9.49 -6.14 -20.26
C GLY A 440 9.02 -7.46 -20.89
N LYS A 441 7.82 -7.51 -21.48
CA LYS A 441 7.31 -8.69 -22.20
C LYS A 441 8.21 -9.06 -23.38
N PHE A 442 8.45 -8.15 -24.31
CA PHE A 442 9.25 -8.46 -25.52
C PHE A 442 10.70 -8.78 -25.17
N LEU A 443 11.27 -8.12 -24.16
CA LEU A 443 12.59 -8.49 -23.63
C LEU A 443 12.60 -9.90 -23.04
N ARG A 444 11.56 -10.33 -22.29
CA ARG A 444 11.47 -11.72 -21.78
C ARG A 444 11.33 -12.75 -22.89
N LEU A 445 10.67 -12.41 -23.99
CA LEU A 445 10.51 -13.26 -25.18
C LEU A 445 11.75 -13.27 -26.09
N ASN A 446 12.83 -12.56 -25.73
CA ASN A 446 14.03 -12.38 -26.54
C ASN A 446 13.76 -11.68 -27.90
N GLU A 447 12.70 -10.87 -27.96
CA GLU A 447 12.33 -10.08 -29.14
C GLU A 447 12.82 -8.63 -28.98
N VAL A 448 14.14 -8.46 -28.90
CA VAL A 448 14.75 -7.16 -28.58
C VAL A 448 14.40 -6.08 -29.62
N ASP A 449 14.29 -6.45 -30.90
CA ASP A 449 13.93 -5.49 -31.95
C ASP A 449 12.52 -4.93 -31.76
N ASN A 450 11.58 -5.75 -31.28
CA ASN A 450 10.22 -5.30 -30.96
C ASN A 450 10.22 -4.38 -29.74
N ALA A 451 11.01 -4.69 -28.71
CA ALA A 451 11.19 -3.79 -27.57
C ALA A 451 11.77 -2.42 -28.00
N LEU A 452 12.74 -2.40 -28.92
CA LEU A 452 13.30 -1.14 -29.45
C LEU A 452 12.29 -0.36 -30.31
N LYS A 453 11.45 -1.04 -31.10
CA LYS A 453 10.34 -0.36 -31.82
C LYS A 453 9.38 0.32 -30.85
N ILE A 454 9.00 -0.36 -29.77
CA ILE A 454 8.12 0.20 -28.74
C ILE A 454 8.76 1.38 -28.03
N TRP A 455 10.05 1.27 -27.69
CA TRP A 455 10.81 2.36 -27.06
C TRP A 455 10.75 3.67 -27.83
N VAL A 456 10.91 3.60 -29.16
CA VAL A 456 10.83 4.77 -30.04
C VAL A 456 9.39 5.30 -30.10
N LYS A 457 8.43 4.39 -30.20
CA LYS A 457 7.01 4.71 -30.38
C LYS A 457 6.35 5.32 -29.14
N MET A 458 6.93 5.19 -27.96
CA MET A 458 6.49 5.89 -26.74
C MET A 458 6.29 7.40 -26.94
N LYS A 459 7.18 8.04 -27.72
CA LYS A 459 7.11 9.48 -28.01
C LYS A 459 5.85 9.88 -28.78
N GLU A 460 5.31 8.99 -29.62
CA GLU A 460 4.06 9.21 -30.38
C GLU A 460 2.81 9.22 -29.48
N TYR A 461 2.91 8.62 -28.30
CA TYR A 461 1.85 8.60 -27.29
C TYR A 461 2.03 9.67 -26.21
N GLU A 462 2.97 10.61 -26.40
CA GLU A 462 3.28 11.69 -25.44
C GLU A 462 3.73 11.18 -24.05
N VAL A 463 4.21 9.93 -23.98
CA VAL A 463 4.76 9.36 -22.76
C VAL A 463 6.27 9.59 -22.72
N LEU A 464 6.72 10.36 -21.73
CA LEU A 464 8.14 10.62 -21.50
C LEU A 464 8.82 9.40 -20.86
N HIS A 465 10.08 9.16 -21.23
CA HIS A 465 10.91 8.14 -20.61
C HIS A 465 11.23 8.52 -19.16
N ASP A 466 10.74 7.74 -18.22
CA ASP A 466 11.10 7.84 -16.80
C ASP A 466 12.18 6.83 -16.40
N SER A 467 12.58 6.86 -15.12
CA SER A 467 13.56 5.94 -14.55
C SER A 467 13.22 4.46 -14.79
N ALA A 468 11.97 4.06 -14.64
CA ALA A 468 11.54 2.67 -14.77
C ALA A 468 11.70 2.15 -16.21
N HIS A 469 11.41 2.98 -17.22
CA HIS A 469 11.63 2.60 -18.63
C HIS A 469 13.11 2.37 -18.93
N PHE A 470 13.98 3.30 -18.50
CA PHE A 470 15.42 3.17 -18.70
C PHE A 470 15.97 1.94 -17.99
N VAL A 471 15.58 1.70 -16.73
CA VAL A 471 15.95 0.50 -15.96
C VAL A 471 15.59 -0.77 -16.76
N MET A 472 14.34 -0.89 -17.19
CA MET A 472 13.83 -2.04 -17.92
C MET A 472 14.63 -2.32 -19.21
N MET A 473 14.89 -1.29 -20.00
CA MET A 473 15.63 -1.43 -21.26
C MET A 473 17.11 -1.73 -21.05
N VAL A 474 17.79 -1.04 -20.14
CA VAL A 474 19.22 -1.24 -19.91
C VAL A 474 19.47 -2.66 -19.37
N GLU A 475 18.71 -3.10 -18.36
CA GLU A 475 18.84 -4.46 -17.83
C GLU A 475 18.49 -5.52 -18.90
N GLY A 476 17.42 -5.28 -19.66
CA GLY A 476 17.00 -6.17 -20.74
C GLY A 476 18.06 -6.31 -21.84
N LEU A 477 18.59 -5.20 -22.36
CA LEU A 477 19.60 -5.21 -23.43
C LEU A 477 20.90 -5.87 -22.99
N VAL A 478 21.31 -5.64 -21.74
CA VAL A 478 22.47 -6.30 -21.13
C VAL A 478 22.29 -7.80 -21.11
N LYS A 479 21.14 -8.28 -20.64
CA LYS A 479 20.84 -9.71 -20.53
C LYS A 479 20.95 -10.42 -21.89
N HIS A 480 20.68 -9.70 -22.97
CA HIS A 480 20.78 -10.18 -24.34
C HIS A 480 22.11 -9.86 -25.03
N GLY A 481 23.10 -9.33 -24.30
CA GLY A 481 24.45 -9.08 -24.81
C GLY A 481 24.61 -7.83 -25.68
N LEU A 482 23.58 -6.99 -25.80
CA LEU A 482 23.58 -5.74 -26.58
C LEU A 482 24.10 -4.56 -25.75
N VAL A 483 25.32 -4.74 -25.25
CA VAL A 483 25.96 -3.84 -24.27
C VAL A 483 26.19 -2.42 -24.81
N THR A 484 26.43 -2.27 -26.12
CA THR A 484 26.64 -0.95 -26.74
C THR A 484 25.38 -0.08 -26.68
N LYS A 485 24.24 -0.61 -27.12
CA LYS A 485 22.94 0.07 -27.05
C LYS A 485 22.52 0.34 -25.60
N ALA A 486 22.78 -0.60 -24.69
CA ALA A 486 22.52 -0.41 -23.27
C ALA A 486 23.31 0.78 -22.68
N ARG A 487 24.56 0.96 -23.12
CA ARG A 487 25.42 2.09 -22.70
C ARG A 487 24.93 3.42 -23.26
N GLU A 488 24.45 3.44 -24.50
CA GLU A 488 23.87 4.64 -25.12
C GLU A 488 22.63 5.11 -24.34
N LEU A 489 21.68 4.19 -24.06
CA LEU A 489 20.48 4.52 -23.26
C LEU A 489 20.82 4.93 -21.83
N TYR A 490 21.82 4.31 -21.20
CA TYR A 490 22.29 4.73 -19.88
C TYR A 490 22.92 6.14 -19.91
N GLY A 491 23.67 6.48 -20.96
CA GLY A 491 24.20 7.83 -21.16
C GLY A 491 23.10 8.87 -21.32
N GLU A 492 22.06 8.54 -22.10
CA GLU A 492 20.86 9.37 -22.25
C GLU A 492 20.17 9.61 -20.90
N MET A 493 19.94 8.56 -20.11
CA MET A 493 19.36 8.65 -18.76
C MET A 493 20.11 9.62 -17.84
N VAL A 494 21.45 9.57 -17.84
CA VAL A 494 22.30 10.46 -17.03
C VAL A 494 22.21 11.91 -17.54
N SER A 495 22.18 12.11 -18.86
CA SER A 495 22.09 13.45 -19.46
C SER A 495 20.78 14.18 -19.16
N ILE A 496 19.69 13.42 -18.96
CA ILE A 496 18.36 13.96 -18.62
C ILE A 496 18.25 14.29 -17.11
N GLY A 497 19.24 13.90 -16.29
CA GLY A 497 19.26 14.18 -14.85
C GLY A 497 18.39 13.23 -14.01
N ILE A 498 18.02 12.07 -14.55
CA ILE A 498 17.27 11.05 -13.81
C ILE A 498 18.19 10.38 -12.78
N THR A 499 17.74 10.28 -11.53
CA THR A 499 18.50 9.63 -10.45
C THR A 499 18.77 8.17 -10.76
N VAL A 500 20.05 7.81 -10.78
CA VAL A 500 20.51 6.47 -11.17
C VAL A 500 20.44 5.51 -9.99
N ASP A 501 19.76 4.38 -10.15
CA ASP A 501 19.83 3.28 -9.18
C ASP A 501 21.28 2.76 -9.05
N PRO A 502 21.85 2.68 -7.84
CA PRO A 502 23.18 2.13 -7.60
C PRO A 502 23.43 0.75 -8.23
N LYS A 503 22.39 -0.09 -8.38
CA LYS A 503 22.45 -1.40 -9.05
C LYS A 503 22.74 -1.28 -10.54
N LEU A 504 22.08 -0.36 -11.23
CA LEU A 504 22.31 -0.05 -12.63
C LEU A 504 23.72 0.51 -12.87
N ALA A 505 24.16 1.43 -12.00
CA ALA A 505 25.51 1.96 -12.06
C ALA A 505 26.59 0.88 -11.89
N LYS A 506 26.33 -0.15 -11.08
CA LYS A 506 27.23 -1.30 -10.90
C LYS A 506 27.25 -2.21 -12.12
N LEU A 507 26.08 -2.58 -12.66
CA LEU A 507 25.94 -3.32 -13.91
C LEU A 507 26.75 -2.65 -15.03
N CYS A 508 26.61 -1.33 -15.19
CA CYS A 508 27.35 -0.56 -16.19
C CYS A 508 28.87 -0.56 -16.00
N LYS A 509 29.38 -0.55 -14.76
CA LYS A 509 30.82 -0.62 -14.44
C LYS A 509 31.42 -2.00 -14.69
N ASP A 510 30.66 -3.07 -14.44
CA ASP A 510 31.10 -4.44 -14.67
C ASP A 510 31.24 -4.73 -16.19
N PHE A 511 30.46 -4.08 -17.05
CA PHE A 511 30.62 -4.18 -18.52
C PHE A 511 31.95 -3.64 -19.03
N SER A 512 32.49 -2.56 -18.43
CA SER A 512 33.77 -1.97 -18.85
C SER A 512 34.93 -2.94 -18.66
N ARG A 513 34.85 -3.82 -17.65
CA ARG A 513 35.90 -4.82 -17.35
C ARG A 513 35.89 -6.02 -18.30
N ASP A 514 34.72 -6.43 -18.77
CA ASP A 514 34.57 -7.57 -19.69
C ASP A 514 34.95 -7.23 -21.15
N ASP A 515 34.69 -5.98 -21.58
CA ASP A 515 35.11 -5.47 -22.89
C ASP A 515 36.64 -5.32 -22.98
N GLU A 516 37.29 -4.87 -21.90
CA GLU A 516 38.75 -4.84 -21.77
C GLU A 516 39.36 -6.25 -21.82
N ARG A 517 38.76 -7.22 -21.11
CA ARG A 517 39.19 -8.63 -21.14
C ARG A 517 39.03 -9.27 -22.51
N LYS A 518 37.99 -8.93 -23.27
CA LYS A 518 37.79 -9.39 -24.65
C LYS A 518 38.74 -8.71 -25.64
N ARG A 519 39.04 -7.41 -25.46
CA ARG A 519 40.07 -6.69 -26.26
C ARG A 519 41.47 -7.23 -26.03
N MET A 520 41.81 -7.65 -24.80
CA MET A 520 43.10 -8.28 -24.48
C MET A 520 43.26 -9.72 -25.03
N LYS A 521 42.18 -10.36 -25.51
CA LYS A 521 42.20 -11.74 -26.04
C LYS A 521 42.22 -11.85 -27.57
N LYS A 522 42.41 -10.76 -28.33
CA LYS A 522 42.69 -10.89 -29.78
C LYS A 522 44.08 -11.52 -30.00
N PRO A 523 44.22 -12.64 -30.73
CA PRO A 523 45.52 -13.27 -30.94
C PRO A 523 46.38 -12.42 -31.88
N GLY A 524 47.53 -11.97 -31.36
CA GLY A 524 48.54 -11.25 -32.14
C GLY A 524 49.11 -12.10 -33.27
N THR A 525 49.22 -11.50 -34.45
CA THR A 525 49.94 -11.98 -35.63
C THR A 525 51.38 -12.39 -35.26
N ARG A 526 51.64 -13.70 -35.16
CA ARG A 526 53.02 -14.24 -35.06
C ARG A 526 53.65 -14.30 -36.46
N TYR A 527 54.57 -13.39 -36.73
CA TYR A 527 55.57 -13.52 -37.79
C TYR A 527 56.42 -14.78 -37.55
N GLY A 528 56.27 -15.79 -38.42
CA GLY A 528 57.10 -16.99 -38.43
C GLY A 528 58.47 -16.74 -39.07
N LYS A 529 59.54 -16.68 -38.26
CA LYS A 529 60.93 -16.82 -38.74
C LYS A 529 61.21 -18.30 -39.02
N LYS A 530 61.39 -18.63 -40.31
CA LYS A 530 61.93 -19.92 -40.80
C LYS A 530 63.31 -20.17 -40.20
N ARG A 531 63.52 -21.32 -39.55
CA ARG A 531 64.84 -21.90 -39.28
C ARG A 531 64.99 -23.18 -40.09
N PHE A 532 65.89 -23.12 -41.08
CA PHE A 532 66.41 -24.25 -41.85
C PHE A 532 67.15 -25.22 -40.90
N ARG A 533 66.86 -26.53 -41.00
CA ARG A 533 67.73 -27.60 -40.51
C ARG A 533 68.02 -28.55 -41.68
N GLY A 534 69.24 -28.47 -42.20
CA GLY A 534 69.75 -29.41 -43.20
C GLY A 534 70.07 -30.76 -42.58
N LYS A 535 69.63 -31.83 -43.24
CA LYS A 535 70.15 -33.19 -43.07
C LYS A 535 71.47 -33.30 -43.86
N ARG A 536 72.55 -33.76 -43.23
CA ARG A 536 73.71 -34.34 -43.92
C ARG A 536 73.62 -35.86 -43.79
N SER A 537 73.82 -36.52 -44.92
CA SER A 537 73.94 -37.97 -45.10
C SER A 537 75.39 -38.45 -44.95
N LYS A 538 75.54 -39.78 -44.97
CA LYS A 538 76.75 -40.65 -44.93
C LYS A 538 77.13 -41.03 -43.49
N SER A 539 77.26 -42.29 -43.12
CA SER A 539 77.46 -43.56 -43.85
C SER A 539 76.97 -44.71 -42.99
#